data_AF-A0A830EEV9-F1
#
_entry.id   AF-A0A830EEV9-F1
#
_cell.length_a   1.000
_cell.length_b   1.000
_cell.length_c   1.000
_cell.angle_alpha   90.00
_cell.angle_beta   90.00
_cell.angle_gamma   90.00
#
_symmetry.space_group_name_H-M   'P 1'
#
loop_
_entity.id
_entity.type
_entity.pdbx_description
1 polymer ?
#
loop_
_entity_poly.entity_id
_entity_poly.type
_entity_poly.pdbx_seq_one_letter_code
_entity_poly.pdbx_strand_id
1 'polypeptide(L)'
;MRVGETPSDGDDRHGRDSHRDRWSRLPSGRGPTPADDESGSSLPLDGDVLLYTGATASVAPERIEPLLRAAQTYLQERVDRYRRGYESAFVDDERRMLLVPAGHWAEVGAELGLPEREVDAVRRAHAQQLRRIGSTADRREEFETALEIREAVVIGE
;
A
#
# COMPACT_ATOMS: atom_id res chain seq x y z
N MET A 1 -50.17 -45.99 -9.55
CA MET A 1 -49.39 -46.68 -10.61
C MET A 1 -47.99 -46.06 -10.63
N ARG A 2 -46.96 -46.92 -10.47
CA ARG A 2 -45.51 -46.82 -10.80
C ARG A 2 -44.75 -45.57 -10.32
N VAL A 3 -43.83 -45.61 -9.33
CA VAL A 3 -42.53 -46.33 -9.18
C VAL A 3 -41.55 -46.19 -10.36
N GLY A 4 -40.30 -45.81 -10.02
CA GLY A 4 -39.12 -45.72 -10.87
C GLY A 4 -38.29 -44.47 -10.51
N GLU A 5 -37.50 -44.48 -9.42
CA GLU A 5 -36.08 -44.91 -9.36
C GLU A 5 -35.07 -43.86 -9.90
N THR A 6 -34.29 -43.30 -8.99
CA THR A 6 -32.89 -42.86 -9.18
C THR A 6 -31.96 -44.10 -9.13
N PRO A 7 -30.62 -44.09 -9.36
CA PRO A 7 -29.63 -43.01 -9.55
C PRO A 7 -28.50 -43.27 -10.62
N SER A 8 -27.64 -42.28 -10.86
CA SER A 8 -26.18 -42.40 -11.19
C SER A 8 -25.62 -40.98 -11.31
N ASP A 9 -24.77 -40.52 -10.39
CA ASP A 9 -23.34 -40.84 -10.24
C ASP A 9 -22.48 -40.37 -11.41
N GLY A 10 -21.59 -39.44 -11.08
CA GLY A 10 -20.76 -38.66 -11.98
C GLY A 10 -19.95 -37.67 -11.14
N ASP A 11 -19.08 -38.24 -10.31
CA ASP A 11 -17.89 -37.61 -9.74
C ASP A 11 -17.15 -36.80 -10.83
N ASP A 12 -16.69 -35.59 -10.50
CA ASP A 12 -15.34 -35.13 -10.83
C ASP A 12 -15.13 -33.67 -10.34
N ARG A 13 -14.51 -33.59 -9.17
CA ARG A 13 -13.31 -32.78 -8.87
C ARG A 13 -13.29 -31.28 -9.20
N HIS A 14 -13.18 -30.52 -8.10
CA HIS A 14 -12.15 -29.49 -7.85
C HIS A 14 -11.54 -28.77 -9.07
N GLY A 15 -11.96 -27.53 -9.28
CA GLY A 15 -11.25 -26.54 -10.08
C GLY A 15 -11.45 -25.15 -9.48
N ARG A 16 -10.62 -24.79 -8.50
CA ARG A 16 -10.45 -23.39 -8.11
C ARG A 16 -9.69 -22.70 -9.23
N ASP A 17 -10.36 -21.87 -10.02
CA ASP A 17 -9.71 -21.00 -10.99
C ASP A 17 -9.00 -19.84 -10.29
N SER A 18 -7.78 -20.13 -9.86
CA SER A 18 -6.54 -19.40 -10.10
C SER A 18 -6.67 -18.04 -10.82
N HIS A 19 -6.94 -16.98 -10.05
CA HIS A 19 -6.55 -15.61 -10.41
C HIS A 19 -5.37 -15.15 -9.52
N ARG A 20 -4.33 -15.99 -9.50
CA ARG A 20 -3.02 -15.65 -8.95
C ARG A 20 -1.99 -15.84 -10.08
N ASP A 21 -0.88 -15.13 -9.95
CA ASP A 21 0.34 -15.33 -10.74
C ASP A 21 0.46 -14.54 -12.05
N ARG A 22 0.30 -13.21 -11.98
CA ARG A 22 0.93 -12.32 -12.97
C ARG A 22 2.40 -11.99 -12.64
N TRP A 23 2.86 -12.17 -11.39
CA TRP A 23 4.16 -11.64 -10.93
C TRP A 23 5.24 -12.69 -10.63
N SER A 24 5.02 -13.96 -10.97
CA SER A 24 5.89 -15.07 -10.58
C SER A 24 7.01 -15.39 -11.59
N ARG A 25 7.52 -14.42 -12.35
CA ARG A 25 8.62 -14.66 -13.32
C ARG A 25 9.67 -13.56 -13.29
N LEU A 26 10.71 -13.74 -12.47
CA LEU A 26 12.03 -13.14 -12.69
C LEU A 26 13.12 -14.19 -12.46
N PRO A 27 14.11 -14.30 -13.35
CA PRO A 27 15.20 -15.29 -13.24
C PRO A 27 16.25 -14.86 -12.21
N SER A 28 16.63 -15.80 -11.36
CA SER A 28 17.79 -15.70 -10.47
C SER A 28 19.08 -15.73 -11.31
N GLY A 29 19.77 -14.59 -11.41
CA GLY A 29 21.01 -14.51 -12.19
C GLY A 29 21.93 -13.39 -11.73
N ARG A 30 22.97 -13.78 -10.98
CA ARG A 30 24.31 -13.17 -10.87
C ARG A 30 24.41 -11.67 -10.59
N GLY A 31 24.78 -11.35 -9.35
CA GLY A 31 24.85 -9.98 -8.83
C GLY A 31 25.90 -9.07 -9.50
N PRO A 32 25.62 -7.76 -9.60
CA PRO A 32 26.60 -6.75 -9.94
C PRO A 32 27.33 -6.20 -8.70
N THR A 33 28.51 -5.66 -8.93
CA THR A 33 29.37 -4.90 -8.01
C THR A 33 28.68 -3.64 -7.46
N PRO A 34 29.00 -3.18 -6.23
CA PRO A 34 28.47 -1.92 -5.70
C PRO A 34 29.23 -0.75 -6.34
N ALA A 35 28.79 -0.34 -7.52
CA ALA A 35 28.90 1.04 -7.96
C ALA A 35 27.51 1.63 -7.75
N ASP A 36 27.45 2.74 -7.03
CA ASP A 36 26.29 3.53 -6.61
C ASP A 36 25.06 3.39 -7.53
N ASP A 37 24.18 2.46 -7.16
CA ASP A 37 22.82 2.33 -7.68
C ASP A 37 21.85 2.49 -6.49
N GLU A 38 22.00 3.59 -5.75
CA GLU A 38 21.02 4.08 -4.76
C GLU A 38 19.81 4.74 -5.46
N SER A 39 19.39 4.19 -6.60
CA SER A 39 18.13 4.54 -7.28
C SER A 39 17.21 3.33 -7.36
N GLY A 40 17.22 2.52 -6.30
CA GLY A 40 16.04 1.79 -5.86
C GLY A 40 15.35 2.55 -4.74
N SER A 41 14.88 3.79 -5.00
CA SER A 41 14.30 4.74 -4.03
C SER A 41 13.91 4.06 -2.73
N SER A 42 14.66 4.35 -1.66
CA SER A 42 14.21 4.05 -0.31
C SER A 42 12.77 4.54 -0.16
N LEU A 43 11.92 3.77 0.51
CA LEU A 43 10.55 4.21 0.76
C LEU A 43 10.61 5.54 1.53
N PRO A 44 9.79 6.56 1.18
CA PRO A 44 9.73 7.81 1.94
C PRO A 44 8.95 7.64 3.26
N LEU A 45 9.10 6.47 3.89
CA LEU A 45 8.53 6.10 5.18
C LEU A 45 9.66 5.54 6.04
N ASP A 46 9.68 5.92 7.30
CA ASP A 46 10.73 5.48 8.21
C ASP A 46 10.62 3.97 8.52
N GLY A 47 11.75 3.32 8.79
CA GLY A 47 11.78 1.89 9.13
C GLY A 47 10.88 1.49 10.31
N ASP A 48 10.73 2.36 11.32
CA ASP A 48 9.81 2.13 12.45
C ASP A 48 8.33 2.12 12.01
N VAL A 49 7.97 2.93 11.02
CA VAL A 49 6.62 2.95 10.43
C VAL A 49 6.36 1.65 9.65
N LEU A 50 7.37 1.14 8.93
CA LEU A 50 7.28 -0.16 8.27
C LEU A 50 7.07 -1.29 9.28
N LEU A 51 7.83 -1.28 10.38
CA LEU A 51 7.72 -2.27 11.45
C LEU A 51 6.34 -2.20 12.14
N TYR A 52 5.89 -1.00 12.51
CA TYR A 52 4.57 -0.78 13.10
C TYR A 52 3.46 -1.28 12.19
N THR A 53 3.53 -0.96 10.89
CA THR A 53 2.53 -1.39 9.91
C THR A 53 2.53 -2.90 9.76
N GLY A 54 3.70 -3.55 9.66
CA GLY A 54 3.79 -5.01 9.60
C GLY A 54 3.27 -5.72 10.85
N ALA A 55 3.34 -5.07 12.02
CA ALA A 55 2.82 -5.60 13.27
C ALA A 55 1.30 -5.39 13.44
N THR A 56 0.74 -4.34 12.86
CA THR A 56 -0.66 -3.93 13.08
C THR A 56 -1.59 -4.22 11.91
N ALA A 57 -1.05 -4.32 10.70
CA ALA A 57 -1.80 -4.73 9.53
C ALA A 57 -2.00 -6.24 9.54
N SER A 58 -3.19 -6.71 9.16
CA SER A 58 -3.45 -8.13 8.90
C SER A 58 -2.82 -8.61 7.57
N VAL A 59 -1.60 -8.15 7.30
CA VAL A 59 -0.81 -8.40 6.08
C VAL A 59 0.54 -8.95 6.53
N ALA A 60 1.06 -9.96 5.82
CA ALA A 60 2.36 -10.53 6.16
C ALA A 60 3.47 -9.46 6.10
N PRO A 61 4.40 -9.39 7.07
CA PRO A 61 5.44 -8.36 7.10
C PRO A 61 6.26 -8.24 5.80
N GLU A 62 6.60 -9.39 5.18
CA GLU A 62 7.31 -9.46 3.89
C GLU A 62 6.55 -8.83 2.71
N ARG A 63 5.24 -8.61 2.86
CA ARG A 63 4.37 -8.01 1.84
C ARG A 63 4.27 -6.49 1.98
N ILE A 64 4.66 -5.91 3.11
CA ILE A 64 4.49 -4.47 3.38
C ILE A 64 5.36 -3.63 2.46
N GLU A 65 6.65 -3.93 2.34
CA GLU A 65 7.57 -3.13 1.52
C GLU A 65 7.21 -3.17 0.02
N PRO A 66 6.96 -4.34 -0.61
CA PRO A 66 6.51 -4.38 -2.01
C PRO A 66 5.18 -3.65 -2.24
N LEU A 67 4.26 -3.72 -1.28
CA LEU A 67 2.97 -3.06 -1.33
C LEU A 67 3.13 -1.52 -1.29
N LEU A 68 3.94 -1.01 -0.36
CA LEU A 68 4.22 0.42 -0.27
C LEU A 68 4.98 0.92 -1.49
N ARG A 69 5.91 0.13 -2.04
CA ARG A 69 6.60 0.49 -3.29
C ARG A 69 5.62 0.60 -4.47
N ALA A 70 4.64 -0.30 -4.57
CA ALA A 70 3.61 -0.21 -5.60
C ALA A 70 2.75 1.05 -5.45
N ALA A 71 2.36 1.40 -4.22
CA ALA A 71 1.66 2.65 -3.93
C ALA A 71 2.53 3.88 -4.27
N GLN A 72 3.82 3.88 -3.91
CA GLN A 72 4.74 4.96 -4.25
C GLN A 72 4.87 5.15 -5.76
N THR A 73 5.03 4.09 -6.54
CA THR A 73 5.08 4.19 -8.01
C THR A 73 3.82 4.88 -8.55
N TYR A 74 2.64 4.45 -8.09
CA TYR A 74 1.37 5.05 -8.50
C TYR A 74 1.28 6.56 -8.18
N LEU A 75 1.73 6.95 -6.98
CA LEU A 75 1.74 8.34 -6.53
C LEU A 75 2.74 9.19 -7.32
N GLN A 76 3.95 8.66 -7.56
CA GLN A 76 5.01 9.34 -8.31
C GLN A 76 4.60 9.63 -9.75
N GLU A 77 3.96 8.68 -10.42
CA GLU A 77 3.41 8.89 -11.78
C GLU A 77 2.38 10.03 -11.84
N ARG A 78 1.82 10.43 -10.69
CA ARG A 78 0.78 11.45 -10.55
C ARG A 78 1.22 12.65 -9.69
N VAL A 79 2.50 12.79 -9.38
CA VAL A 79 3.01 13.74 -8.37
C VAL A 79 2.57 15.18 -8.63
N ASP A 80 2.60 15.66 -9.87
CA ASP A 80 2.15 17.01 -10.23
C ASP A 80 0.67 17.24 -9.92
N ARG A 81 -0.17 16.23 -10.15
CA ARG A 81 -1.60 16.30 -9.83
C ARG A 81 -1.80 16.41 -8.33
N TYR A 82 -1.08 15.62 -7.55
CA TYR A 82 -1.15 15.67 -6.08
C TYR A 82 -0.66 17.01 -5.55
N ARG A 83 0.49 17.51 -6.04
CA ARG A 83 1.09 18.79 -5.63
C ARG A 83 0.18 20.00 -5.90
N ARG A 84 -0.59 19.97 -6.98
CA ARG A 84 -1.53 21.07 -7.31
C ARG A 84 -2.92 20.89 -6.71
N GLY A 85 -3.33 19.66 -6.45
CA GLY A 85 -4.69 19.32 -6.04
C GLY A 85 -4.91 19.31 -4.52
N TYR A 86 -3.85 19.19 -3.72
CA TYR A 86 -3.95 19.02 -2.28
C TYR A 86 -3.01 19.91 -1.49
N GLU A 87 -3.40 20.16 -0.25
CA GLU A 87 -2.61 20.91 0.72
C GLU A 87 -1.46 20.07 1.26
N SER A 88 -0.24 20.63 1.24
CA SER A 88 0.92 20.04 1.92
C SER A 88 0.86 20.32 3.41
N ALA A 89 0.72 19.26 4.21
CA ALA A 89 0.83 19.35 5.67
C ALA A 89 2.29 19.50 6.13
N PHE A 90 3.22 18.92 5.36
CA PHE A 90 4.64 18.92 5.65
C PHE A 90 5.47 18.64 4.39
N VAL A 91 6.65 19.24 4.27
CA VAL A 91 7.62 19.02 3.19
C VAL A 91 9.02 19.08 3.78
N ASP A 92 9.87 18.10 3.47
CA ASP A 92 11.31 18.13 3.68
C ASP A 92 12.04 17.72 2.38
N ASP A 93 13.36 17.49 2.46
CA ASP A 93 14.19 17.11 1.30
C ASP A 93 13.91 15.68 0.80
N GLU A 94 13.36 14.81 1.66
CA GLU A 94 13.10 13.40 1.33
C GLU A 94 11.66 13.19 0.84
N ARG A 95 10.70 13.94 1.39
CA ARG A 95 9.27 13.63 1.25
C ARG A 95 8.35 14.82 1.45
N ARG A 96 7.19 14.70 0.82
CA ARG A 96 6.03 15.56 0.99
C ARG A 96 4.86 14.77 1.56
N MET A 97 4.18 15.38 2.52
CA MET A 97 2.96 14.84 3.13
C MET A 97 1.77 15.70 2.77
N LEU A 98 0.76 15.08 2.17
CA LEU A 98 -0.46 15.71 1.72
C LEU A 98 -1.65 15.20 2.51
N LEU A 99 -2.63 16.07 2.73
CA LEU A 99 -3.92 15.68 3.26
C LEU A 99 -4.93 15.58 2.11
N VAL A 100 -5.48 14.38 1.91
CA VAL A 100 -6.42 14.06 0.84
C VAL A 100 -7.80 13.71 1.40
N PRO A 101 -8.87 13.77 0.58
CA PRO A 101 -10.20 13.34 1.02
C PRO A 101 -10.21 11.90 1.55
N ALA A 102 -11.08 11.61 2.52
CA ALA A 102 -11.31 10.24 2.97
C ALA A 102 -11.78 9.35 1.82
N GLY A 103 -11.36 8.08 1.83
CA GLY A 103 -11.65 7.12 0.75
C GLY A 103 -10.63 7.14 -0.39
N HIS A 104 -9.66 8.04 -0.36
CA HIS A 104 -8.60 8.11 -1.37
C HIS A 104 -7.87 6.78 -1.54
N TRP A 105 -7.45 6.16 -0.44
CA TRP A 105 -6.74 4.88 -0.49
C TRP A 105 -7.61 3.73 -1.03
N ALA A 106 -8.93 3.81 -0.86
CA ALA A 106 -9.85 2.83 -1.46
C ALA A 106 -9.89 2.96 -2.99
N GLU A 107 -9.90 4.19 -3.51
CA GLU A 107 -9.83 4.45 -4.97
C GLU A 107 -8.49 3.97 -5.55
N VAL A 108 -7.38 4.32 -4.91
CA VAL A 108 -6.04 3.85 -5.31
C VAL A 108 -5.94 2.33 -5.25
N GLY A 109 -6.51 1.72 -4.19
CA GLY A 109 -6.60 0.29 -4.04
C GLY A 109 -7.34 -0.38 -5.19
N ALA A 110 -8.45 0.19 -5.63
CA ALA A 110 -9.21 -0.31 -6.77
C ALA A 110 -8.40 -0.23 -8.08
N GLU A 111 -7.70 0.89 -8.32
CA GLU A 111 -6.81 1.05 -9.50
C GLU A 111 -5.65 0.04 -9.49
N LEU A 112 -5.09 -0.25 -8.31
CA LEU A 112 -3.98 -1.18 -8.13
C LEU A 112 -4.41 -2.65 -7.98
N GLY A 113 -5.72 -2.94 -7.91
CA GLY A 113 -6.24 -4.29 -7.66
C GLY A 113 -5.92 -4.84 -6.27
N LEU A 114 -5.77 -3.97 -5.28
CA LEU A 114 -5.42 -4.32 -3.91
C LEU A 114 -6.67 -4.75 -3.12
N PRO A 115 -6.59 -5.83 -2.32
CA PRO A 115 -7.65 -6.18 -1.38
C PRO A 115 -7.72 -5.16 -0.22
N GLU A 116 -8.88 -5.05 0.43
CA GLU A 116 -9.15 -4.08 1.49
C GLU A 116 -8.09 -4.07 2.61
N ARG A 117 -7.59 -5.25 3.03
CA ARG A 117 -6.55 -5.36 4.06
C ARG A 117 -5.22 -4.73 3.64
N GLU A 118 -4.87 -4.76 2.36
CA GLU A 118 -3.64 -4.18 1.83
C GLU A 118 -3.81 -2.67 1.67
N VAL A 119 -5.00 -2.23 1.23
CA VAL A 119 -5.37 -0.80 1.23
C VAL A 119 -5.26 -0.20 2.63
N ASP A 120 -5.83 -0.88 3.63
CA ASP A 120 -5.80 -0.45 5.02
C ASP A 120 -4.37 -0.44 5.60
N ALA A 121 -3.51 -1.38 5.19
CA ALA A 121 -2.09 -1.37 5.54
C ALA A 121 -1.35 -0.15 4.97
N VAL A 122 -1.57 0.16 3.68
CA VAL A 122 -0.98 1.36 3.05
C VAL A 122 -1.46 2.61 3.77
N ARG A 123 -2.78 2.78 3.91
CA ARG A 123 -3.38 3.92 4.63
C ARG A 123 -2.77 4.12 6.02
N ARG A 124 -2.63 3.04 6.80
CA ARG A 124 -2.02 3.09 8.14
C ARG A 124 -0.56 3.52 8.11
N ALA A 125 0.23 3.01 7.17
CA ALA A 125 1.64 3.38 7.05
C ALA A 125 1.78 4.89 6.80
N HIS A 126 1.02 5.44 5.85
CA HIS A 126 1.06 6.87 5.54
C HIS A 126 0.55 7.75 6.70
N ALA A 127 -0.53 7.35 7.38
CA ALA A 127 -1.03 8.05 8.56
C ALA A 127 -0.02 8.00 9.73
N GLN A 128 0.63 6.86 9.94
CA GLN A 128 1.61 6.69 11.01
C GLN A 128 2.87 7.52 10.77
N GLN A 129 3.31 7.65 9.50
CA GLN A 129 4.41 8.55 9.16
C GLN A 129 4.07 10.02 9.49
N LEU A 130 2.86 10.48 9.16
CA LEU A 130 2.40 11.83 9.50
C LEU A 130 2.36 12.05 11.02
N ARG A 131 1.83 11.09 11.78
CA ARG A 131 1.79 11.11 13.25
C ARG A 131 3.17 11.25 13.88
N ARG A 132 4.13 10.53 13.33
CA ARG A 132 5.51 10.57 13.82
C ARG A 132 6.13 11.94 13.60
N ILE A 133 6.00 12.49 12.39
CA ILE A 133 6.48 13.85 12.09
C ILE A 133 5.75 14.90 12.93
N GLY A 134 4.43 14.79 13.09
CA GLY A 134 3.65 15.66 13.98
C GLY A 134 4.15 15.63 15.42
N SER A 135 4.57 14.46 15.91
CA SER A 135 5.16 14.34 17.25
C SER A 135 6.50 15.04 17.36
N THR A 136 7.37 14.91 16.35
CA THR A 136 8.69 15.56 16.34
C THR A 136 8.58 17.08 16.13
N ALA A 137 7.56 17.53 15.38
CA ALA A 137 7.33 18.93 15.04
C ALA A 137 6.38 19.67 15.99
N ASP A 138 6.00 19.06 17.12
CA ASP A 138 5.03 19.60 18.10
C ASP A 138 3.63 19.92 17.50
N ARG A 139 3.24 19.22 16.43
CA ARG A 139 1.97 19.35 15.70
C ARG A 139 1.10 18.09 15.77
N ARG A 140 1.34 17.23 16.76
CA ARG A 140 0.64 15.94 16.91
C ARG A 140 -0.88 16.12 16.93
N GLU A 141 -1.39 17.00 17.79
CA GLU A 141 -2.84 17.17 17.96
C GLU A 141 -3.51 17.67 16.67
N GLU A 142 -2.89 18.63 15.99
CA GLU A 142 -3.36 19.15 14.71
C GLU A 142 -3.50 18.03 13.65
N PHE A 143 -2.48 17.17 13.52
CA PHE A 143 -2.50 16.08 12.55
C PHE A 143 -3.46 14.96 12.94
N GLU A 144 -3.61 14.66 14.24
CA GLU A 144 -4.64 13.73 14.69
C GLU A 144 -6.03 14.22 14.31
N THR A 145 -6.35 15.49 14.57
CA THR A 145 -7.64 16.08 14.18
C THR A 145 -7.84 16.07 12.67
N ALA A 146 -6.81 16.37 11.88
CA ALA A 146 -6.91 16.28 10.42
C ALA A 146 -7.25 14.85 9.95
N LEU A 147 -6.63 13.83 10.56
CA LEU A 147 -6.83 12.42 10.21
C LEU A 147 -8.21 11.87 10.61
N GLU A 148 -9.00 12.60 11.41
CA GLU A 148 -10.40 12.22 11.70
C GLU A 148 -11.30 12.32 10.46
N ILE A 149 -10.96 13.20 9.51
CA ILE A 149 -11.79 13.49 8.33
C ILE A 149 -11.03 13.41 6.99
N ARG A 150 -9.71 13.27 7.02
CA ARG A 150 -8.83 13.16 5.85
C ARG A 150 -7.93 11.95 5.95
N GLU A 151 -7.31 11.60 4.83
CA GLU A 151 -6.24 10.60 4.78
C GLU A 151 -4.91 11.28 4.51
N ALA A 152 -3.83 10.71 5.03
CA ALA A 152 -2.47 11.15 4.71
C ALA A 152 -1.94 10.40 3.48
N VAL A 153 -1.21 11.12 2.64
CA VAL A 153 -0.41 10.58 1.55
C VAL A 153 1.01 11.11 1.70
N VAL A 154 2.00 10.22 1.55
CA VAL A 154 3.42 10.55 1.63
C VAL A 154 4.03 10.23 0.28
N ILE A 155 4.68 11.20 -0.35
CA ILE A 155 5.29 11.08 -1.66
C ILE A 155 6.77 11.44 -1.50
N GLY A 156 7.68 10.68 -2.11
CA GLY A 156 9.10 11.04 -2.12
C GLY A 156 9.30 12.30 -2.98
N GLU A 157 10.18 13.22 -2.58
CA GLU A 157 10.45 14.43 -3.37
C GLU A 157 11.43 14.19 -4.53
#